data_AF-A0A060XQB8-F1
#
_entry.id   AF-A0A060XQB8-F1
#
_cell.length_a   1.000
_cell.length_b   1.000
_cell.length_c   1.000
_cell.angle_alpha   90.00
_cell.angle_beta   90.00
_cell.angle_gamma   90.00
#
_symmetry.space_group_name_H-M   'P 1'
#
loop_
_entity.id
_entity.type
_entity.pdbx_description
1 polymer ?
#
loop_
_entity_poly.entity_id
_entity_poly.type
_entity_poly.pdbx_seq_one_letter_code
_entity_poly.pdbx_strand_id
1 'polypeptide(L)'
;MNKMESSEDSAQFVDKYMPQLIQRVTMVMPIADELLAEDMIHEEMYSNISAARTNQSKMRELFKALHSGGNKVKSTFLSTLRENEPNLVQDLVIALTKSPLYVIVFINYIFFFSHL
;
A
#
# COMPACT_ATOMS: atom_id res chain seq x y z
N MET A 1 2.74 14.01 14.36
CA MET A 1 2.97 12.78 13.59
C MET A 1 1.74 11.89 13.78
N ASN A 2 0.67 12.11 12.98
CA ASN A 2 -0.62 11.47 13.23
C ASN A 2 -0.65 10.06 12.62
N LYS A 3 -0.19 9.09 13.42
CA LYS A 3 -0.96 7.91 13.84
C LYS A 3 -1.99 7.41 12.81
N MET A 4 -1.54 6.59 11.85
CA MET A 4 -2.41 5.63 11.16
C MET A 4 -2.77 4.55 12.19
N GLU A 5 -3.85 4.73 12.94
CA GLU A 5 -4.22 3.82 14.04
C GLU A 5 -5.59 3.17 13.96
N SER A 6 -6.30 3.30 12.84
CA SER A 6 -7.42 2.42 12.58
C SER A 6 -7.09 1.46 11.42
N SER A 7 -7.53 0.21 11.57
CA SER A 7 -7.54 -0.77 10.46
C SER A 7 -8.33 -0.23 9.25
N GLU A 8 -9.22 0.72 9.49
CA GLU A 8 -10.05 1.42 8.51
C GLU A 8 -9.24 2.40 7.66
N ASP A 9 -8.35 3.19 8.26
CA ASP A 9 -7.45 4.10 7.51
C ASP A 9 -6.49 3.31 6.63
N SER A 10 -5.98 2.19 7.14
CA SER A 10 -5.10 1.29 6.39
C SER A 10 -5.85 0.64 5.23
N ALA A 11 -7.08 0.19 5.46
CA ALA A 11 -7.95 -0.35 4.41
C ALA A 11 -8.26 0.70 3.33
N GLN A 12 -8.62 1.92 3.72
CA GLN A 12 -8.88 3.02 2.80
C GLN A 12 -7.65 3.39 1.98
N PHE A 13 -6.46 3.38 2.59
CA PHE A 13 -5.21 3.61 1.87
C PHE A 13 -4.99 2.55 0.78
N VAL A 14 -5.13 1.27 1.15
CA VAL A 14 -4.97 0.15 0.23
C VAL A 14 -5.98 0.21 -0.92
N ASP A 15 -7.24 0.53 -0.62
CA ASP A 15 -8.30 0.67 -1.64
C ASP A 15 -8.03 1.87 -2.57
N LYS A 16 -7.62 3.01 -2.02
CA LYS A 16 -7.31 4.22 -2.80
C LYS A 16 -6.12 4.03 -3.73
N TYR A 17 -5.10 3.30 -3.28
CA TYR A 17 -3.86 3.09 -4.02
C TYR A 17 -3.80 1.77 -4.79
N MET A 18 -4.92 1.03 -4.85
CA MET A 18 -4.99 -0.25 -5.53
C MET A 18 -4.42 -0.21 -6.97
N PRO A 19 -4.73 0.79 -7.83
CA PRO A 19 -4.16 0.84 -9.18
C PRO A 19 -2.64 0.99 -9.19
N GLN A 20 -2.08 1.82 -8.30
CA GLN A 20 -0.64 2.06 -8.20
C GLN A 20 0.08 0.85 -7.60
N LEU A 21 -0.53 0.18 -6.63
CA LEU A 21 -0.01 -1.04 -6.02
C LEU A 21 0.04 -2.19 -7.04
N ILE A 22 -1.02 -2.37 -7.84
CA ILE A 22 -1.04 -3.38 -8.92
C ILE A 22 0.11 -3.16 -9.91
N GLN A 23 0.42 -1.90 -10.24
CA GLN A 23 1.44 -1.60 -11.25
C GLN A 23 2.88 -1.64 -10.72
N ARG A 24 3.08 -1.25 -9.46
CA ARG A 24 4.42 -0.97 -8.91
C ARG A 24 4.95 -2.05 -7.98
N VAL A 25 4.09 -2.84 -7.33
CA VAL A 25 4.54 -3.90 -6.43
C VAL A 25 5.20 -5.01 -7.24
N THR A 26 6.43 -5.35 -6.86
CA THR A 26 7.21 -6.41 -7.51
C THR A 26 7.35 -7.64 -6.63
N MET A 27 7.36 -7.46 -5.32
CA MET A 27 7.53 -8.51 -4.31
C MET A 27 6.20 -9.18 -3.92
N VAL A 28 5.36 -9.52 -4.90
CA VAL A 28 4.00 -10.04 -4.64
C VAL A 28 4.01 -11.40 -3.93
N MET A 29 4.95 -12.29 -4.29
CA MET A 29 5.03 -13.63 -3.68
C MET A 29 5.49 -13.58 -2.22
N PRO A 30 6.56 -12.84 -1.85
CA PRO A 30 6.92 -12.63 -0.45
C PRO A 30 5.76 -12.08 0.40
N ILE A 31 5.02 -11.11 -0.14
CA ILE A 31 3.85 -10.56 0.54
C ILE A 31 2.76 -11.64 0.73
N ALA A 32 2.53 -12.48 -0.29
CA ALA A 32 1.57 -13.58 -0.20
C ALA A 32 2.02 -14.68 0.78
N ASP A 33 3.32 -14.94 0.89
CA ASP A 33 3.89 -15.91 1.84
C ASP A 33 3.63 -15.47 3.28
N GLU A 34 3.88 -14.20 3.59
CA GLU A 34 3.60 -13.63 4.92
C GLU A 34 2.11 -13.69 5.25
N LEU A 35 1.24 -13.32 4.30
CA LEU A 35 -0.20 -13.39 4.49
C LEU A 35 -0.72 -14.82 4.67
N LEU A 36 -0.09 -15.81 4.03
CA LEU A 36 -0.42 -17.22 4.25
C LEU A 36 0.07 -17.68 5.64
N ALA A 37 1.28 -17.29 6.04
CA ALA A 37 1.84 -17.63 7.35
C ALA A 37 1.03 -17.03 8.52
N GLU A 38 0.43 -15.86 8.31
CA GLU A 38 -0.48 -15.23 9.27
C GLU A 38 -1.93 -15.74 9.21
N ASP A 39 -2.24 -16.75 8.38
CA ASP A 39 -3.60 -17.28 8.17
C ASP A 39 -4.60 -16.20 7.70
N MET A 40 -4.11 -15.20 6.97
CA MET A 40 -4.91 -14.10 6.40
C MET A 40 -5.47 -14.44 5.03
N ILE A 41 -4.85 -15.39 4.32
CA ILE A 41 -5.32 -15.95 3.05
C ILE A 41 -5.27 -17.48 3.11
N HIS A 42 -6.20 -18.14 2.43
CA HIS A 42 -6.22 -19.59 2.34
C HIS A 42 -5.30 -20.12 1.23
N GLU A 43 -4.87 -21.38 1.35
CA GLU A 43 -4.00 -22.06 0.38
C GLU A 43 -4.55 -22.05 -1.06
N GLU A 44 -5.87 -22.14 -1.24
CA GLU A 44 -6.50 -22.04 -2.55
C GLU A 44 -6.23 -20.68 -3.20
N MET A 45 -6.39 -19.61 -2.43
CA MET A 45 -6.15 -18.25 -2.91
C MET A 45 -4.66 -18.01 -3.17
N TYR A 46 -3.80 -18.50 -2.28
CA TYR A 46 -2.35 -18.48 -2.48
C TYR A 46 -1.95 -19.20 -3.78
N SER A 47 -2.54 -20.37 -4.06
CA SER A 47 -2.32 -21.12 -5.30
C SER A 47 -2.75 -20.35 -6.54
N ASN A 48 -3.87 -19.63 -6.48
CA ASN A 48 -4.32 -18.76 -7.56
C ASN A 48 -3.34 -17.60 -7.81
N ILE A 49 -2.81 -17.00 -6.74
CA ILE A 49 -1.79 -15.95 -6.82
C ILE A 49 -0.51 -16.52 -7.43
N SER A 50 -0.02 -17.68 -6.97
CA SER A 50 1.22 -18.27 -7.46
C SER A 50 1.13 -18.68 -8.93
N ALA A 51 -0.03 -19.16 -9.38
CA ALA A 51 -0.32 -19.54 -10.76
C ALA A 51 -0.35 -18.36 -11.75
N ALA A 52 -0.54 -17.12 -11.26
CA ALA A 52 -0.60 -15.96 -12.14
C ALA A 52 0.78 -15.63 -12.77
N ARG A 53 0.79 -15.35 -14.07
CA ARG A 53 2.04 -15.20 -14.85
C ARG A 53 2.82 -13.90 -14.57
N THR A 54 2.14 -12.82 -14.22
CA THR A 54 2.73 -11.49 -14.07
C THR A 54 2.46 -10.93 -12.69
N ASN A 55 3.36 -10.12 -12.14
CA ASN A 55 3.19 -9.50 -10.83
C ASN A 55 1.89 -8.69 -10.75
N GLN A 56 1.48 -8.04 -11.85
CA GLN A 56 0.21 -7.32 -11.92
C GLN A 56 -0.99 -8.27 -11.79
N SER A 57 -0.97 -9.42 -12.47
CA SER A 57 -2.00 -10.46 -12.32
C SER A 57 -2.00 -11.03 -10.89
N LYS A 58 -0.83 -11.29 -10.32
CA LYS A 58 -0.70 -11.78 -8.94
C LYS A 58 -1.30 -10.80 -7.94
N MET A 59 -1.01 -9.50 -8.10
CA MET A 59 -1.61 -8.47 -7.23
C MET A 59 -3.13 -8.41 -7.38
N ARG A 60 -3.68 -8.57 -8.60
CA ARG A 60 -5.14 -8.59 -8.79
C ARG A 60 -5.80 -9.76 -8.06
N GLU A 61 -5.19 -10.94 -8.08
CA GLU A 61 -5.67 -12.09 -7.30
C GLU A 61 -5.53 -11.84 -5.80
N LEU A 62 -4.40 -11.27 -5.36
CA LEU A 62 -4.19 -10.91 -3.97
C LEU A 62 -5.25 -9.91 -3.48
N PHE A 63 -5.62 -8.91 -4.29
CA PHE A 63 -6.68 -7.96 -3.94
C PHE A 63 -8.05 -8.61 -3.75
N LYS A 64 -8.37 -9.71 -4.46
CA LYS A 64 -9.60 -10.46 -4.20
C LYS A 64 -9.58 -11.06 -2.79
N ALA A 65 -8.42 -11.59 -2.38
CA ALA A 65 -8.20 -12.10 -1.03
C ALA A 65 -8.35 -11.00 0.04
N LEU A 66 -7.77 -9.82 -0.22
CA LEU A 66 -7.89 -8.67 0.68
C LEU A 66 -9.33 -8.18 0.80
N HIS A 67 -10.13 -8.28 -0.26
CA HIS A 67 -11.54 -7.89 -0.24
C HIS A 67 -12.39 -8.86 0.59
N SER A 68 -12.13 -10.18 0.50
CA SER A 68 -12.81 -11.17 1.32
C SER A 68 -12.38 -11.15 2.80
N GLY A 69 -11.12 -10.79 3.08
CA GLY A 69 -10.54 -10.77 4.42
C GLY A 69 -10.85 -9.52 5.27
N GLY A 70 -11.42 -8.48 4.66
CA GLY A 70 -11.81 -7.24 5.36
C GLY A 70 -10.64 -6.36 5.82
N ASN A 71 -10.94 -5.40 6.70
CA ASN A 71 -10.00 -4.33 7.08
C ASN A 71 -8.73 -4.85 7.79
N LYS A 72 -8.84 -5.95 8.55
CA LYS A 72 -7.70 -6.56 9.24
C LYS A 72 -6.65 -7.06 8.25
N VAL A 73 -7.09 -7.80 7.23
CA VAL A 73 -6.19 -8.35 6.21
C VAL A 73 -5.54 -7.24 5.38
N LYS A 74 -6.26 -6.17 5.05
CA LYS A 74 -5.69 -4.98 4.39
C LYS A 74 -4.64 -4.27 5.25
N SER A 75 -4.85 -4.21 6.57
CA SER A 75 -3.91 -3.61 7.50
C SER A 75 -2.61 -4.42 7.62
N THR A 76 -2.72 -5.75 7.67
CA THR A 76 -1.55 -6.65 7.63
C THR A 76 -0.81 -6.49 6.30
N PHE A 77 -1.53 -6.53 5.17
CA PHE A 77 -0.93 -6.31 3.85
C PHE A 77 -0.13 -5.00 3.79
N LEU A 78 -0.68 -3.89 4.31
CA LEU A 78 0.03 -2.62 4.32
C LEU A 78 1.29 -2.65 5.20
N SER A 79 1.28 -3.43 6.28
CA SER A 79 2.43 -3.60 7.18
C SER A 79 3.53 -4.41 6.49
N THR A 80 3.20 -5.58 5.96
CA THR A 80 4.09 -6.40 5.13
C THR A 80 4.65 -5.63 3.93
N LEU A 81 3.83 -4.81 3.26
CA LEU A 81 4.27 -3.98 2.15
C LEU A 81 5.31 -2.92 2.59
N ARG A 82 5.16 -2.36 3.80
CA ARG A 82 6.16 -1.42 4.35
C ARG A 82 7.48 -2.09 4.65
N GLU A 83 7.45 -3.36 5.06
CA GLU A 83 8.65 -4.13 5.36
C GLU A 83 9.39 -4.54 4.08
N ASN A 84 8.65 -4.98 3.06
CA ASN A 84 9.22 -5.44 1.80
C ASN A 84 9.58 -4.30 0.84
N GLU A 85 8.74 -3.26 0.72
CA GLU A 85 8.91 -2.16 -0.23
C GLU A 85 8.66 -0.77 0.42
N PRO A 86 9.47 -0.36 1.43
CA PRO A 86 9.24 0.89 2.16
C PRO A 86 9.26 2.14 1.27
N ASN A 87 10.13 2.13 0.24
CA ASN A 87 10.24 3.23 -0.73
C ASN A 87 8.94 3.42 -1.52
N LEU A 88 8.25 2.32 -1.88
CA LEU A 88 6.98 2.39 -2.59
C LEU A 88 5.91 3.02 -1.71
N VAL A 89 5.81 2.60 -0.44
CA VAL A 89 4.84 3.16 0.51
C VAL A 89 5.12 4.64 0.74
N GLN A 90 6.38 5.02 0.90
CA GLN A 90 6.76 6.41 1.08
C GLN A 90 6.40 7.27 -0.14
N ASP A 91 6.63 6.78 -1.36
CA ASP A 91 6.21 7.45 -2.59
C ASP A 91 4.69 7.65 -2.66
N LEU A 92 3.91 6.65 -2.28
CA LEU A 92 2.44 6.72 -2.28
C LEU A 92 1.92 7.70 -1.22
N VAL A 93 2.57 7.76 -0.05
CA VAL A 93 2.27 8.74 1.00
C VAL A 93 2.66 10.15 0.57
N ILE A 94 3.80 10.34 -0.08
CA ILE A 94 4.19 11.66 -0.64
C ILE A 94 3.22 12.07 -1.75
N ALA A 95 2.73 11.14 -2.56
CA ALA A 95 1.71 11.42 -3.56
C ALA A 95 0.38 11.90 -2.93
N LEU A 96 0.02 11.45 -1.71
CA LEU A 96 -1.11 12.01 -0.95
C LEU A 96 -0.87 13.47 -0.53
N THR A 97 0.34 13.77 -0.05
CA THR A 97 0.67 15.08 0.52
C THR A 97 0.90 16.16 -0.54
N LYS A 98 1.14 15.78 -1.80
CA LYS A 98 1.25 16.71 -2.95
C LYS A 98 -0.09 17.16 -3.54
N SER A 99 -1.21 16.83 -2.90
CA SER A 99 -2.50 17.49 -3.18
C SER A 99 -2.39 19.01 -2.98
N PRO A 100 -3.13 19.85 -3.75
CA PRO A 100 -2.78 21.26 -4.03
C PRO A 100 -2.74 22.21 -2.82
N LEU A 101 -3.16 21.78 -1.63
CA LEU A 101 -3.00 22.55 -0.40
C LEU A 101 -1.53 22.73 0.02
N TYR A 102 -0.63 21.83 -0.39
CA TYR A 102 0.78 21.89 0.03
C TYR A 102 1.63 22.86 -0.80
N VAL A 103 1.21 23.17 -2.04
CA VAL A 103 1.91 24.15 -2.90
C VAL A 103 1.91 25.53 -2.26
N ILE A 104 0.81 25.90 -1.59
CA ILE A 104 0.67 27.21 -0.92
C ILE A 104 1.61 27.31 0.29
N VAL A 105 1.82 26.22 1.04
CA VAL A 105 2.74 26.21 2.19
C VAL A 105 4.20 26.22 1.73
N PHE A 106 4.53 25.50 0.65
CA PHE A 106 5.90 25.45 0.13
C PHE A 106 6.33 26.76 -0.56
N ILE A 107 5.40 27.46 -1.23
CA ILE A 107 5.69 28.80 -1.78
C ILE A 107 5.91 29.81 -0.65
N ASN A 108 5.16 29.74 0.45
CA ASN A 108 5.38 30.63 1.60
C ASN A 108 6.68 30.34 2.37
N TYR A 109 7.19 29.11 2.38
CA TYR A 109 8.44 28.77 3.06
C TYR A 109 9.70 29.10 2.23
N ILE A 110 9.59 29.11 0.90
CA ILE A 110 10.71 29.48 0.01
C ILE A 110 10.90 31.01 -0.08
N PHE A 111 9.85 31.82 0.07
CA PHE A 111 9.98 33.28 -0.11
C PHE A 111 10.38 34.06 1.15
N PHE A 112 10.36 33.48 2.35
CA PHE A 112 10.67 34.22 3.58
C PHE A 112 12.08 33.99 4.15
N PHE A 113 12.88 33.06 3.61
CA PHE A 113 14.24 32.78 4.08
C PHE A 113 15.36 33.27 3.15
N SER A 114 15.04 34.11 2.15
CA SER A 114 16.02 34.69 1.24
C SER A 114 16.21 36.22 1.36
N HIS A 115 15.72 36.86 2.43
CA HIS A 115 16.18 38.22 2.75
C HIS A 115 16.35 38.41 4.25
N LEU A 116 17.60 38.23 4.68
CA LEU A 116 18.24 39.16 5.60
C LEU A 116 18.24 40.57 4.97
#